data_AF-A0A6M1NB34-F1
#
_entry.id   AF-A0A6M1NB34-F1
#
_cell.length_a   1.000
_cell.length_b   1.000
_cell.length_c   1.000
_cell.angle_alpha   90.00
_cell.angle_beta   90.00
_cell.angle_gamma   90.00
#
_symmetry.space_group_name_H-M   'P 1'
#
loop_
_entity.id
_entity.type
_entity.pdbx_description
1 polymer ?
#
loop_
_entity_poly.entity_id
_entity_poly.type
_entity_poly.pdbx_seq_one_letter_code
_entity_poly.pdbx_strand_id
1 'polypeptide(L)'
;MCERLWRYKHIAMNNLDFDNVKLEQLKKEASLPQAVEDQVEETWLVNSGDQTVGVGLFLPGSDKCVMAIVGKSDHKVVLGSYGTSDDHAKLIAHALEISFQGYLRSVVGDTVLGDPPIDEILDE
;
A
#
# COMPACT_ATOMS: atom_id res chain seq x y z
N MET A 1 -32.24 -4.15 26.82
CA MET A 1 -32.40 -4.06 25.36
C MET A 1 -31.54 -2.93 24.84
N CYS A 2 -30.36 -3.24 24.30
CA CYS A 2 -29.53 -2.30 23.55
C CYS A 2 -28.99 -3.06 22.34
N GLU A 3 -29.75 -3.02 21.26
CA GLU A 3 -29.34 -3.52 19.95
C GLU A 3 -28.33 -2.52 19.36
N ARG A 4 -27.04 -2.71 19.68
CA ARG A 4 -25.98 -2.07 18.89
C ARG A 4 -25.80 -2.89 17.62
N LEU A 5 -26.43 -2.36 16.58
CA LEU A 5 -26.21 -2.60 15.17
C LEU A 5 -24.75 -2.95 14.86
N TRP A 6 -24.43 -4.24 14.89
CA TRP A 6 -23.35 -4.80 14.10
C TRP A 6 -23.80 -4.71 12.65
N ARG A 7 -23.57 -3.54 12.01
CA ARG A 7 -23.46 -3.48 10.54
C ARG A 7 -22.22 -4.29 10.20
N TYR A 8 -22.41 -5.61 10.12
CA TYR A 8 -21.66 -6.46 9.22
C TYR A 8 -21.80 -5.81 7.85
N LYS A 9 -20.85 -4.92 7.53
CA LYS A 9 -20.57 -4.55 6.15
C LYS A 9 -20.13 -5.87 5.54
N HIS A 10 -21.09 -6.53 4.91
CA HIS A 10 -20.89 -7.62 3.98
C HIS A 10 -19.67 -7.21 3.15
N ILE A 11 -18.51 -7.79 3.44
CA ILE A 11 -17.28 -7.56 2.69
C ILE A 11 -17.63 -8.08 1.32
N ALA A 12 -17.98 -7.16 0.42
CA ALA A 12 -18.13 -7.48 -0.97
C ALA A 12 -16.81 -8.11 -1.36
N MET A 13 -16.87 -9.40 -1.69
CA MET A 13 -15.82 -10.13 -2.38
C MET A 13 -15.75 -9.51 -3.79
N ASN A 14 -15.32 -8.25 -3.83
CA ASN A 14 -14.98 -7.56 -5.05
C ASN A 14 -13.73 -8.28 -5.55
N ASN A 15 -13.92 -9.12 -6.56
CA ASN A 15 -12.88 -9.51 -7.52
C ASN A 15 -12.44 -8.23 -8.24
N LEU A 16 -11.79 -7.34 -7.50
CA LEU A 16 -11.06 -6.22 -8.04
C LEU A 16 -9.85 -6.84 -8.71
N ASP A 17 -9.87 -6.85 -10.03
CA ASP A 17 -8.77 -7.32 -10.83
C ASP A 17 -7.64 -6.29 -10.75
N PHE A 18 -6.73 -6.52 -9.81
CA PHE A 18 -5.59 -5.65 -9.55
C PHE A 18 -4.66 -5.52 -10.75
N ASP A 19 -4.66 -6.51 -11.65
CA ASP A 19 -3.81 -6.53 -12.84
C ASP A 19 -4.28 -5.52 -13.90
N ASN A 20 -5.55 -5.09 -13.81
CA ASN A 20 -6.16 -4.10 -14.71
C ASN A 20 -6.24 -2.68 -14.12
N VAL A 21 -5.80 -2.48 -12.88
CA VAL A 21 -5.80 -1.15 -12.23
C VAL A 21 -4.71 -0.27 -12.84
N LYS A 22 -5.04 0.98 -13.13
CA LYS A 22 -4.09 1.99 -13.64
C LYS A 22 -3.87 3.11 -12.64
N LEU A 23 -2.68 3.70 -12.66
CA LEU A 23 -2.31 4.84 -11.79
C LEU A 23 -3.32 6.00 -11.85
N GLU A 24 -3.86 6.29 -13.03
CA GLU A 24 -4.82 7.37 -13.26
C GLU A 24 -6.19 7.14 -12.60
N GLN A 25 -6.50 5.89 -12.25
CA GLN A 25 -7.75 5.52 -11.59
C GLN A 25 -7.66 5.62 -10.06
N LEU A 26 -6.43 5.71 -9.53
CA LEU A 26 -6.18 5.74 -8.10
C LEU A 26 -6.46 7.12 -7.52
N LYS A 27 -7.19 7.14 -6.41
CA LYS A 27 -7.50 8.37 -5.67
C LYS A 27 -6.86 8.34 -4.29
N LYS A 28 -6.37 9.50 -3.84
CA LYS A 28 -5.88 9.69 -2.47
C LYS A 28 -7.01 9.45 -1.47
N GLU A 29 -6.76 8.59 -0.48
CA GLU A 29 -7.68 8.36 0.63
C GLU A 29 -7.17 9.01 1.92
N ALA A 30 -6.01 8.57 2.40
CA ALA A 30 -5.40 9.06 3.64
C ALA A 30 -3.90 9.20 3.46
N SER A 31 -3.32 10.26 4.01
CA SER A 31 -1.88 10.48 3.94
C SER A 31 -1.15 9.54 4.90
N LEU A 32 0.00 9.06 4.45
CA LEU A 32 0.92 8.26 5.24
C LEU A 32 2.20 9.08 5.50
N PRO A 33 2.88 8.86 6.64
CA PRO A 33 4.14 9.52 6.91
C PRO A 33 5.18 9.12 5.84
N GLN A 34 5.99 10.08 5.41
CA GLN A 34 7.14 9.80 4.58
C GLN A 34 8.18 9.02 5.39
N ALA A 35 8.71 7.94 4.82
CA ALA A 35 9.71 7.09 5.47
C ALA A 35 11.13 7.34 4.96
N VAL A 36 11.30 8.11 3.88
CA VAL A 36 12.59 8.47 3.29
C VAL A 36 12.81 9.97 3.43
N GLU A 37 13.95 10.34 4.00
CA GLU A 37 14.42 11.73 4.08
C GLU A 37 14.76 12.22 2.66
N ASP A 38 14.37 13.45 2.31
CA ASP A 38 14.44 14.04 0.95
C ASP A 38 13.48 13.47 -0.11
N GLN A 39 12.49 12.65 0.29
CA GLN A 39 11.43 12.23 -0.62
C GLN A 39 10.53 13.42 -1.01
N VAL A 40 10.44 13.70 -2.30
CA VAL A 40 9.58 14.79 -2.84
C VAL A 40 8.12 14.35 -2.91
N GLU A 41 7.88 13.08 -3.26
CA GLU A 41 6.56 12.50 -3.39
C GLU A 41 5.89 12.32 -2.02
N GLU A 42 4.58 12.49 -1.99
CA GLU A 42 3.76 12.20 -0.83
C GLU A 42 3.25 10.76 -0.90
N THR A 43 3.35 10.03 0.22
CA THR A 43 2.82 8.68 0.34
C THR A 43 1.36 8.72 0.81
N TRP A 44 0.47 8.01 0.11
CA TRP A 44 -0.96 7.98 0.39
C TRP A 44 -1.51 6.55 0.34
N LEU A 45 -2.53 6.26 1.15
CA LEU A 45 -3.46 5.17 0.87
C LEU A 45 -4.24 5.52 -0.40
N VAL A 46 -4.44 4.52 -1.27
CA VAL A 46 -5.12 4.69 -2.55
C VAL A 46 -6.40 3.89 -2.64
N ASN A 47 -7.43 4.55 -3.18
CA ASN A 47 -8.72 3.96 -3.48
C ASN A 47 -8.87 3.67 -4.97
N SER A 48 -9.48 2.52 -5.28
CA SER A 48 -10.06 2.23 -6.59
C SER A 48 -11.57 2.09 -6.41
N GLY A 49 -12.33 3.03 -6.98
CA GLY A 49 -13.74 3.20 -6.66
C GLY A 49 -13.95 3.56 -5.18
N ASP A 50 -14.74 2.76 -4.48
CA ASP A 50 -15.09 2.96 -3.06
C ASP A 50 -14.25 2.09 -2.09
N GLN A 51 -13.17 1.47 -2.57
CA GLN A 51 -12.37 0.54 -1.79
C GLN A 51 -10.90 0.97 -1.76
N THR A 52 -10.31 0.98 -0.57
CA THR A 52 -8.85 1.07 -0.40
C THR A 52 -8.20 -0.18 -0.94
N VAL A 53 -7.29 0.00 -1.90
CA VAL A 53 -6.64 -1.10 -2.63
C VAL A 53 -5.14 -1.17 -2.42
N GLY A 54 -4.54 -0.20 -1.72
CA GLY A 54 -3.12 -0.23 -1.41
C GLY A 54 -2.54 1.14 -1.08
N VAL A 55 -1.29 1.36 -1.48
CA VAL A 55 -0.53 2.60 -1.25
C VAL A 55 0.00 3.16 -2.57
N GLY A 56 0.16 4.48 -2.64
CA GLY A 56 0.68 5.17 -3.81
C GLY A 56 1.52 6.40 -3.47
N LEU A 57 2.41 6.74 -4.39
CA LEU A 57 3.23 7.94 -4.38
C LEU A 57 2.63 8.96 -5.34
N PHE A 58 2.41 10.16 -4.83
CA PHE A 58 1.85 11.27 -5.57
C PHE A 58 2.82 12.43 -5.59
N LEU A 59 2.87 13.15 -6.72
CA LEU A 59 3.62 14.40 -6.77
C LEU A 59 3.01 15.43 -5.81
N PRO A 60 3.83 16.23 -5.11
CA PRO A 60 3.35 17.19 -4.13
C PRO A 60 2.45 18.22 -4.80
N GLY A 61 1.31 18.50 -4.18
CA GLY A 61 0.30 19.41 -4.73
C GLY A 61 -0.38 18.92 -6.01
N SER A 62 -0.23 17.64 -6.38
CA SER A 62 -0.84 17.03 -7.56
C SER A 62 -1.58 15.74 -7.22
N ASP A 63 -2.62 15.43 -7.98
CA ASP A 63 -3.32 14.13 -7.93
C ASP A 63 -2.70 13.10 -8.87
N LYS A 64 -1.53 13.41 -9.46
CA LYS A 64 -0.80 12.49 -10.32
C LYS A 64 -0.06 11.44 -9.48
N CYS A 65 -0.59 10.22 -9.52
CA CYS A 65 0.11 9.05 -8.99
C CYS A 65 1.25 8.65 -9.94
N VAL A 66 2.47 8.55 -9.43
CA VAL A 66 3.66 8.17 -10.21
C VAL A 66 4.02 6.70 -10.03
N MET A 67 3.69 6.15 -8.86
CA MET A 67 3.95 4.76 -8.51
C MET A 67 2.92 4.31 -7.46
N ALA A 68 2.48 3.06 -7.52
CA ALA A 68 1.60 2.49 -6.50
C ALA A 68 1.86 1.00 -6.32
N ILE A 69 1.58 0.51 -5.12
CA ILE A 69 1.49 -0.92 -4.82
C ILE A 69 0.05 -1.18 -4.42
N VAL A 70 -0.65 -1.97 -5.23
CA VAL A 70 -2.05 -2.34 -5.01
C VAL A 70 -2.17 -3.84 -4.86
N GLY A 71 -3.11 -4.30 -4.06
CA GLY A 71 -3.31 -5.73 -3.84
C GLY A 71 -3.86 -6.07 -2.47
N LYS A 72 -3.91 -7.37 -2.19
CA LYS A 72 -4.34 -7.96 -0.92
C LYS A 72 -3.39 -9.09 -0.58
N SER A 73 -2.95 -9.17 0.68
CA SER A 73 -2.19 -10.26 1.32
C SER A 73 -1.16 -10.99 0.44
N ASP A 74 -1.63 -11.92 -0.40
CA ASP A 74 -0.89 -12.82 -1.28
C ASP A 74 -0.71 -12.33 -2.73
N HIS A 75 -1.54 -11.39 -3.19
CA HIS A 75 -1.45 -10.79 -4.53
C HIS A 75 -1.14 -9.30 -4.45
N LYS A 76 0.03 -8.90 -4.95
CA LYS A 76 0.44 -7.50 -5.07
C LYS A 76 0.85 -7.17 -6.50
N VAL A 77 0.46 -5.99 -6.97
CA VAL A 77 0.78 -5.44 -8.28
C VAL A 77 1.47 -4.10 -8.05
N VAL A 78 2.66 -3.96 -8.63
CA VAL A 78 3.39 -2.69 -8.65
C VAL A 78 3.04 -1.97 -9.94
N LEU A 79 2.48 -0.78 -9.80
CA LEU A 79 2.09 0.10 -10.88
C LEU A 79 3.08 1.26 -10.99
N GLY A 80 3.54 1.54 -12.21
CA GLY A 80 4.51 2.60 -12.47
C GLY A 80 5.94 2.19 -12.17
N SER A 81 6.86 3.10 -12.48
CA SER A 81 8.28 2.92 -12.25
C SER A 81 8.91 4.26 -11.95
N TYR A 82 9.83 4.28 -10.99
CA TYR A 82 10.57 5.49 -10.64
C TYR A 82 11.80 5.60 -11.57
N GLY A 83 11.88 6.68 -12.34
CA GLY A 83 12.86 6.84 -13.44
C GLY A 83 14.21 7.43 -13.05
N THR A 84 14.58 7.44 -11.77
CA THR A 84 15.83 8.07 -11.29
C THR A 84 16.88 7.02 -10.89
N SER A 85 18.15 7.43 -10.85
CA SER A 85 19.31 6.57 -10.63
C SER A 85 19.19 5.67 -9.39
N ASP A 86 19.50 4.40 -9.62
CA ASP A 86 19.19 3.17 -8.90
C ASP A 86 19.04 3.19 -7.37
N ASP A 87 19.80 3.96 -6.60
CA ASP A 87 19.80 3.77 -5.14
C ASP A 87 18.69 4.54 -4.41
N HIS A 88 18.40 5.77 -4.85
CA HIS A 88 17.30 6.55 -4.26
C HIS A 88 15.94 5.94 -4.66
N ALA A 89 15.81 5.49 -5.92
CA ALA A 89 14.62 4.80 -6.40
C ALA A 89 14.34 3.51 -5.60
N LYS A 90 15.38 2.73 -5.27
CA LYS A 90 15.24 1.54 -4.41
C LYS A 90 14.77 1.89 -3.00
N LEU A 91 15.31 2.95 -2.39
CA LEU A 91 14.89 3.39 -1.05
C LEU A 91 13.41 3.79 -1.04
N ILE A 92 12.97 4.58 -2.03
CA ILE A 92 11.57 4.99 -2.18
C ILE A 92 10.67 3.77 -2.39
N ALA A 93 11.05 2.84 -3.28
CA ALA A 93 10.29 1.63 -3.53
C ALA A 93 10.18 0.76 -2.27
N HIS A 94 11.27 0.64 -1.50
CA HIS A 94 11.30 -0.11 -0.25
C HIS A 94 10.42 0.54 0.84
N ALA A 95 10.47 1.87 0.96
CA ALA A 95 9.58 2.61 1.86
C ALA A 95 8.09 2.47 1.48
N LEU A 96 7.78 2.49 0.18
CA LEU A 96 6.44 2.23 -0.31
C LEU A 96 5.98 0.80 0.02
N GLU A 97 6.87 -0.18 -0.07
CA GLU A 97 6.59 -1.56 0.33
C GLU A 97 6.31 -1.69 1.83
N ILE A 98 7.10 -1.04 2.69
CA ILE A 98 6.85 -0.98 4.14
C ILE A 98 5.46 -0.37 4.41
N SER A 99 5.12 0.70 3.69
CA SER A 99 3.81 1.35 3.79
C SER A 99 2.67 0.41 3.38
N PHE A 100 2.88 -0.38 2.32
CA PHE A 100 1.92 -1.39 1.86
C PHE A 100 1.74 -2.51 2.90
N GLN A 101 2.81 -2.96 3.55
CA GLN A 101 2.71 -3.93 4.65
C GLN A 101 1.93 -3.36 5.84
N GLY A 102 2.16 -2.08 6.17
CA GLY A 102 1.35 -1.36 7.15
C GLY A 102 -0.14 -1.31 6.79
N TYR A 103 -0.44 -1.05 5.51
CA TYR A 103 -1.81 -1.12 4.98
C TYR A 103 -2.43 -2.52 5.15
N LEU A 104 -1.72 -3.58 4.79
CA LEU A 104 -2.22 -4.95 4.94
C LEU A 104 -2.55 -5.25 6.41
N ARG A 105 -1.63 -4.92 7.33
CA ARG A 105 -1.85 -5.13 8.77
C ARG A 105 -3.01 -4.31 9.33
N SER A 106 -3.14 -3.05 8.92
CA SER A 106 -4.14 -2.11 9.48
C SER A 106 -5.53 -2.21 8.85
N VAL A 107 -5.62 -2.50 7.55
CA VAL A 107 -6.87 -2.44 6.79
C VAL A 107 -7.40 -3.83 6.46
N VAL A 108 -6.51 -4.75 6.05
CA VAL A 108 -6.93 -6.14 5.75
C VAL A 108 -7.09 -6.93 7.05
N GLY A 109 -6.41 -6.52 8.11
CA GLY A 109 -6.45 -7.20 9.40
C GLY A 109 -5.50 -8.39 9.41
N ASP A 110 -4.83 -8.54 10.55
CA ASP A 110 -3.71 -9.42 10.83
C ASP A 110 -3.86 -10.82 10.20
N THR A 111 -3.38 -10.97 8.97
CA THR A 111 -2.98 -12.27 8.46
C THR A 111 -1.51 -12.34 8.81
N VAL A 112 -1.19 -13.10 9.86
CA VAL A 112 0.18 -13.43 10.26
C VAL A 112 0.82 -14.19 9.09
N LEU A 113 1.27 -13.47 8.07
CA LEU A 113 2.27 -13.96 7.13
C LEU A 113 3.57 -13.86 7.88
N GLY A 114 4.10 -15.05 8.17
CA GLY A 114 5.06 -15.36 9.22
C GLY A 114 6.21 -14.37 9.31
N ASP A 115 6.74 -14.29 10.53
CA ASP A 115 8.02 -13.68 10.83
C ASP A 115 9.00 -13.88 9.65
N PRO A 116 9.78 -12.85 9.27
CA PRO A 116 10.95 -13.13 8.44
C PRO A 116 11.71 -14.25 9.15
N PRO A 117 12.25 -15.26 8.44
CA PRO A 117 13.22 -16.14 9.07
C PRO A 117 14.30 -15.19 9.59
N ILE A 118 14.32 -15.03 10.91
CA ILE A 118 15.48 -14.55 11.62
C ILE A 118 16.42 -15.70 11.36
N ASP A 119 17.23 -15.60 10.29
CA ASP A 119 18.39 -16.44 10.16
C ASP A 119 19.10 -16.28 11.49
N GLU A 120 18.98 -17.32 12.32
CA GLU A 120 19.81 -17.56 13.46
C GLU A 120 21.24 -17.48 12.92
N ILE A 121 21.83 -16.30 13.01
CA ILE A 121 23.28 -16.19 13.08
C ILE A 121 23.62 -16.70 14.47
N LEU A 122 23.58 -18.03 14.56
CA LEU A 122 24.22 -18.84 15.57
C LEU A 122 25.69 -18.44 15.60
N ASP A 123 26.09 -17.94 16.77
CA ASP A 123 27.38 -18.09 17.43
C ASP A 123 28.64 -18.11 16.57
N GLU A 124 29.49 -17.10 16.78
CA GLU A 124 30.88 -17.34 17.26
C GLU A 124 31.25 -16.37 18.38
#